data_AF-A0A836B730-F1
#
_entry.id   AF-A0A836B730-F1
#
_cell.length_a   1.000
_cell.length_b   1.000
_cell.length_c   1.000
_cell.angle_alpha   90.00
_cell.angle_beta   90.00
_cell.angle_gamma   90.00
#
_symmetry.space_group_name_H-M   'P 1'
#
loop_
_entity.id
_entity.type
_entity.pdbx_description
1 polymer ?
#
loop_
_entity_poly.entity_id
_entity_poly.type
_entity_poly.pdbx_seq_one_letter_code
_entity_poly.pdbx_strand_id
1 'polypeptide(L)'
;MRRELSCTVVVAFLLVMDQVAEARPRSALLPPGKLDTSRKYSPPRRAPPPAKATVPSPKTISPSPLVAPVSLSPVPLPSPRAQPSQSGPPLAPLAEARPRSALLPPGKLDTSRKYSPPRRAPPPAKATVPSPKTISPSPLVAPVSLSPVPLPSPRAQPSQSGPPLAPREGNGIRLVGGSGSRGRLEVSSLDGWLNEYEEGAVAWRPVCNMVGFDDNDAQVMCELLGYTYGRLYYSDEVVRRAPNDTATDIDMPIENLDCSPNHAPPATEVVDPTASGGRRLLLHGAASSLRRDRALLSSAFRRGTVDIPADAPYRCEFYQRTETSCDYTGPLVGVECALQPFPPAPPPPPSPPSPPDAPPARDVLLKVYGNGPGTASGGDLESNLCVPPAADAEDPQAAADEYDMCRSSTRADMLITEPASGQQAFAALCAIDDDYDLALLVANTLCKQMVDYPSSRYSSYGGTVLPSIPIPEADPPADALPPVFVPSAYADKWATIIGGEPNPRYPALQQMDFTVGSSCASGRLFAYKCTYRSR
;
A
#
# COMPACT_ATOMS: atom_id res chain seq x y z
N MET A 1 43.36 -40.15 -7.92
CA MET A 1 42.68 -40.83 -6.80
C MET A 1 42.23 -39.80 -5.77
N ARG A 2 40.96 -39.36 -5.84
CA ARG A 2 40.16 -38.67 -4.81
C ARG A 2 39.06 -37.85 -5.50
N ARG A 3 37.95 -38.50 -5.85
CA ARG A 3 36.64 -37.90 -6.13
C ARG A 3 35.58 -39.01 -6.14
N GLU A 4 35.26 -39.59 -4.99
CA GLU A 4 34.03 -40.39 -4.78
C GLU A 4 33.75 -40.50 -3.27
N LEU A 5 33.15 -39.48 -2.67
CA LEU A 5 32.57 -39.54 -1.30
C LEU A 5 31.81 -38.24 -1.01
N SER A 6 30.66 -38.03 -1.65
CA SER A 6 29.72 -36.97 -1.23
C SER A 6 28.24 -37.23 -1.56
N CYS A 7 27.88 -38.24 -2.35
CA CYS A 7 26.46 -38.50 -2.68
C CYS A 7 25.70 -39.39 -1.69
N THR A 8 26.37 -40.13 -0.80
CA THR A 8 25.69 -41.16 0.02
C THR A 8 25.06 -40.61 1.32
N VAL A 9 25.47 -39.44 1.80
CA VAL A 9 25.00 -38.90 3.10
C VAL A 9 23.66 -38.16 2.96
N VAL A 10 23.33 -37.63 1.78
CA VAL A 10 22.09 -36.86 1.56
C VAL A 10 20.86 -37.77 1.41
N VAL A 11 21.02 -38.99 0.90
CA VAL A 11 19.92 -39.95 0.72
C VAL A 11 19.48 -40.58 2.06
N ALA A 12 20.40 -40.70 3.03
CA ALA A 12 20.09 -41.26 4.35
C ALA A 12 19.28 -40.29 5.23
N PHE A 13 19.40 -38.97 5.03
CA PHE A 13 18.64 -37.98 5.81
C PHE A 13 17.19 -37.83 5.32
N LEU A 14 16.92 -38.07 4.03
CA LEU A 14 15.58 -37.95 3.47
C LEU A 14 14.69 -39.17 3.77
N LEU A 15 15.26 -40.34 4.06
CA LEU A 15 14.48 -41.54 4.42
C LEU A 15 14.07 -41.60 5.90
N VAL A 16 14.63 -40.74 6.77
CA VAL A 16 14.29 -40.72 8.21
C VAL A 16 13.10 -39.78 8.50
N MET A 17 12.80 -38.82 7.62
CA MET A 17 11.69 -37.88 7.83
C MET A 17 10.31 -38.39 7.36
N ASP A 18 10.23 -39.57 6.74
CA ASP A 18 8.99 -40.12 6.17
C ASP A 18 8.30 -41.17 7.08
N GLN A 19 8.74 -41.33 8.32
CA GLN A 19 8.25 -42.37 9.25
C GLN A 19 7.48 -41.83 10.48
N VAL A 20 7.09 -40.54 10.50
CA VAL A 20 6.31 -39.96 11.64
C VAL A 20 4.97 -39.39 11.17
N ALA A 21 4.21 -40.18 10.41
CA ALA A 21 2.84 -39.85 10.08
C ALA A 21 1.99 -41.11 9.88
N GLU A 22 1.73 -41.89 10.94
CA GLU A 22 0.51 -42.72 11.03
C GLU A 22 0.38 -43.41 12.40
N ALA A 23 -0.55 -42.93 13.24
CA ALA A 23 -1.28 -43.75 14.21
C ALA A 23 -2.43 -42.94 14.83
N ARG A 24 -3.63 -43.01 14.25
CA ARG A 24 -4.90 -42.84 15.00
C ARG A 24 -5.87 -43.97 14.64
N PRO A 25 -6.58 -44.53 15.63
CA PRO A 25 -7.36 -45.75 15.46
C PRO A 25 -8.68 -45.49 14.73
N ARG A 26 -9.03 -46.44 13.84
CA ARG A 26 -10.34 -46.58 13.20
C ARG A 26 -11.41 -46.86 14.27
N SER A 27 -12.39 -45.97 14.41
CA SER A 27 -13.64 -46.26 15.13
C SER A 27 -14.66 -46.91 14.19
N ALA A 28 -15.32 -47.93 14.73
CA ALA A 28 -16.21 -48.86 14.04
C ALA A 28 -17.50 -48.21 13.50
N LEU A 29 -17.94 -48.74 12.36
CA LEU A 29 -19.23 -48.52 11.73
C LEU A 29 -20.39 -49.00 12.63
N LEU A 30 -21.41 -48.16 12.80
CA LEU A 30 -22.75 -48.54 13.27
C LEU A 30 -23.79 -48.26 12.17
N PRO A 31 -24.87 -49.08 12.07
CA PRO A 31 -25.83 -49.03 10.97
C PRO A 31 -26.88 -47.91 11.13
N PRO A 32 -27.63 -47.57 10.05
CA PRO A 32 -28.49 -46.39 10.03
C PRO A 32 -29.81 -46.65 10.78
N GLY A 33 -30.02 -45.92 11.87
CA GLY A 33 -31.29 -45.80 12.57
C GLY A 33 -31.99 -44.49 12.20
N LYS A 34 -33.26 -44.59 11.79
CA LYS A 34 -34.19 -43.48 11.52
C LYS A 34 -34.20 -42.48 12.68
N LEU A 35 -34.08 -41.19 12.39
CA LEU A 35 -34.20 -40.13 13.38
C LEU A 35 -35.35 -39.19 13.05
N ASP A 36 -36.24 -39.14 14.04
CA ASP A 36 -37.50 -38.44 14.12
C ASP A 36 -37.28 -36.93 14.32
N THR A 37 -37.96 -36.11 13.53
CA THR A 37 -37.88 -34.65 13.56
C THR A 37 -38.81 -34.09 14.66
N SER A 38 -38.31 -33.95 15.89
CA SER A 38 -38.85 -32.98 16.85
C SER A 38 -37.94 -32.82 18.06
N ARG A 39 -37.07 -31.80 18.05
CA ARG A 39 -36.49 -31.26 19.29
C ARG A 39 -36.43 -29.74 19.23
N LYS A 40 -37.29 -29.11 20.03
CA LYS A 40 -37.28 -27.69 20.36
C LYS A 40 -35.93 -27.34 21.02
N TYR A 41 -35.19 -26.43 20.41
CA TYR A 41 -34.04 -25.78 21.03
C TYR A 41 -34.54 -24.73 22.04
N SER A 42 -34.17 -24.90 23.31
CA SER A 42 -34.22 -23.85 24.32
C SER A 42 -32.89 -23.07 24.28
N PRO A 43 -32.90 -21.73 24.36
CA PRO A 43 -31.68 -20.94 24.35
C PRO A 43 -30.86 -21.11 25.65
N PRO A 44 -29.52 -21.00 25.60
CA PRO A 44 -28.68 -21.15 26.77
C PRO A 44 -28.85 -19.96 27.74
N ARG A 45 -28.90 -20.26 29.03
CA ARG A 45 -28.93 -19.28 30.12
C ARG A 45 -27.60 -18.49 30.14
N ARG A 46 -27.72 -17.16 30.24
CA ARG A 46 -26.60 -16.24 30.49
C ARG A 46 -25.85 -16.64 31.76
N ALA A 47 -24.52 -16.75 31.65
CA ALA A 47 -23.63 -16.82 32.80
C ALA A 47 -23.68 -15.51 33.61
N PRO A 48 -23.58 -15.56 34.95
CA PRO A 48 -23.48 -14.37 35.78
C PRO A 48 -22.12 -13.68 35.61
N PRO A 49 -22.03 -12.36 35.82
CA PRO A 49 -20.79 -11.60 35.67
C PRO A 49 -19.76 -11.99 36.74
N PRO A 50 -18.45 -11.94 36.43
CA PRO A 50 -17.40 -12.23 37.39
C PRO A 50 -17.36 -11.19 38.52
N ALA A 51 -17.15 -11.68 39.75
CA ALA A 51 -17.00 -10.87 40.94
C ALA A 51 -15.76 -9.97 40.84
N LYS A 52 -15.89 -8.72 41.31
CA LYS A 52 -14.80 -7.75 41.45
C LYS A 52 -13.69 -8.32 42.33
N ALA A 53 -12.50 -8.51 41.75
CA ALA A 53 -11.30 -8.83 42.51
C ALA A 53 -10.78 -7.57 43.22
N THR A 54 -10.61 -7.69 44.54
CA THR A 54 -10.02 -6.67 45.42
C THR A 54 -8.52 -6.60 45.17
N VAL A 55 -8.02 -5.41 44.81
CA VAL A 55 -6.58 -5.12 44.65
C VAL A 55 -5.90 -5.12 46.02
N PRO A 56 -4.87 -5.95 46.28
CA PRO A 56 -4.07 -5.82 47.49
C PRO A 56 -3.00 -4.72 47.32
N SER A 57 -2.85 -3.90 48.36
CA SER A 57 -1.86 -2.83 48.48
C SER A 57 -0.41 -3.31 48.31
N PRO A 58 0.49 -2.47 47.77
CA PRO A 58 1.87 -2.84 47.52
C PRO A 58 2.65 -2.98 48.82
N LYS A 59 3.30 -4.14 49.00
CA LYS A 59 4.29 -4.37 50.05
C LYS A 59 5.62 -3.74 49.66
N THR A 60 6.13 -2.89 50.55
CA THR A 60 7.48 -2.31 50.57
C THR A 60 8.52 -3.43 50.62
N ILE A 61 9.43 -3.47 49.63
CA ILE A 61 10.60 -4.34 49.61
C ILE A 61 11.83 -3.48 49.94
N SER A 62 12.52 -3.84 51.03
CA SER A 62 13.83 -3.26 51.41
C SER A 62 14.95 -3.71 50.48
N PRO A 63 15.98 -2.88 50.23
CA PRO A 63 17.09 -3.21 49.36
C PRO A 63 18.14 -4.09 50.07
N SER A 64 18.66 -5.08 49.34
CA SER A 64 19.88 -5.83 49.70
C SER A 64 21.08 -5.30 48.90
N PRO A 65 22.32 -5.57 49.36
CA PRO A 65 23.44 -4.65 49.17
C PRO A 65 24.23 -4.88 47.87
N LEU A 66 24.90 -3.79 47.48
CA LEU A 66 25.83 -3.62 46.37
C LEU A 66 26.95 -4.68 46.37
N VAL A 67 27.08 -5.39 45.26
CA VAL A 67 28.26 -6.19 44.90
C VAL A 67 29.22 -5.31 44.11
N ALA A 68 30.48 -5.27 44.53
CA ALA A 68 31.56 -4.48 43.94
C ALA A 68 31.94 -4.95 42.52
N PRO A 69 32.42 -4.04 41.64
CA PRO A 69 32.85 -4.41 40.30
C PRO A 69 34.22 -5.08 40.30
N VAL A 70 34.30 -6.20 39.57
CA VAL A 70 35.53 -6.93 39.25
C VAL A 70 36.31 -6.14 38.19
N SER A 71 37.55 -5.81 38.51
CA SER A 71 38.54 -5.20 37.63
C SER A 71 39.05 -6.24 36.61
N LEU A 72 38.83 -5.99 35.32
CA LEU A 72 39.41 -6.78 34.22
C LEU A 72 40.58 -6.00 33.62
N SER A 73 41.76 -6.63 33.62
CA SER A 73 43.00 -6.10 33.06
C SER A 73 42.98 -6.01 31.52
N PRO A 74 43.72 -5.08 30.91
CA PRO A 74 43.74 -4.90 29.45
C PRO A 74 44.57 -5.98 28.74
N VAL A 75 44.00 -6.52 27.66
CA VAL A 75 44.66 -7.40 26.69
C VAL A 75 45.52 -6.54 25.73
N PRO A 76 46.77 -6.91 25.44
CA PRO A 76 47.63 -6.13 24.55
C PRO A 76 47.28 -6.34 23.06
N LEU A 77 47.20 -5.23 22.34
CA LEU A 77 47.08 -5.16 20.87
C LEU A 77 48.35 -5.68 20.17
N PRO A 78 48.24 -6.44 19.07
CA PRO A 78 49.37 -6.81 18.24
C PRO A 78 49.78 -5.67 17.29
N SER A 79 51.09 -5.42 17.23
CA SER A 79 51.76 -4.44 16.38
C SER A 79 51.55 -4.66 14.88
N PRO A 80 51.57 -3.59 14.05
CA PRO A 80 51.41 -3.70 12.60
C PRO A 80 52.69 -4.22 11.92
N ARG A 81 52.49 -5.17 11.02
CA ARG A 81 53.51 -5.84 10.21
C ARG A 81 53.90 -4.96 9.03
N ALA A 82 55.21 -4.86 8.80
CA ALA A 82 55.84 -4.06 7.75
C ALA A 82 55.40 -4.46 6.33
N GLN A 83 55.15 -3.45 5.49
CA GLN A 83 55.02 -3.59 4.04
C GLN A 83 56.39 -3.79 3.38
N PRO A 84 56.53 -4.70 2.39
CA PRO A 84 57.70 -4.72 1.54
C PRO A 84 57.55 -3.75 0.36
N SER A 85 58.59 -2.94 0.20
CA SER A 85 58.92 -2.18 -1.00
C SER A 85 59.12 -3.11 -2.21
N GLN A 86 58.50 -2.77 -3.33
CA GLN A 86 58.93 -3.25 -4.64
C GLN A 86 59.06 -2.08 -5.61
N SER A 87 60.20 -2.08 -6.28
CA SER A 87 60.75 -1.06 -7.14
C SER A 87 60.78 -1.55 -8.59
N GLY A 88 60.37 -0.66 -9.50
CA GLY A 88 60.80 -0.60 -10.90
C GLY A 88 59.84 -1.18 -11.95
N PRO A 89 60.05 -0.91 -13.26
CA PRO A 89 60.80 0.17 -13.92
C PRO A 89 59.90 1.00 -14.90
N PRO A 90 60.40 2.12 -15.46
CA PRO A 90 59.62 2.99 -16.35
C PRO A 90 59.67 2.49 -17.81
N LEU A 91 58.54 2.56 -18.52
CA LEU A 91 58.49 2.42 -19.97
C LEU A 91 57.91 3.68 -20.62
N ALA A 92 58.56 4.03 -21.72
CA ALA A 92 58.57 5.30 -22.44
C ALA A 92 57.28 5.62 -23.23
N PRO A 93 57.10 6.87 -23.69
CA PRO A 93 55.90 7.31 -24.39
C PRO A 93 55.98 6.98 -25.89
N LEU A 94 54.83 6.58 -26.47
CA LEU A 94 54.69 6.40 -27.92
C LEU A 94 53.88 7.55 -28.53
N ALA A 95 54.49 8.06 -29.59
CA ALA A 95 54.23 9.26 -30.36
C ALA A 95 52.86 9.35 -31.07
N GLU A 96 52.44 10.62 -31.23
CA GLU A 96 51.88 11.25 -32.44
C GLU A 96 51.35 10.35 -33.57
N ALA A 97 50.05 10.55 -33.89
CA ALA A 97 49.59 10.61 -35.26
C ALA A 97 48.56 11.75 -35.44
N ARG A 98 48.79 12.52 -36.49
CA ARG A 98 48.24 13.84 -36.83
C ARG A 98 46.80 13.85 -37.37
N PRO A 99 46.18 15.05 -37.46
CA PRO A 99 44.76 15.26 -37.74
C PRO A 99 44.46 15.47 -39.23
N ARG A 100 43.21 15.23 -39.67
CA ARG A 100 42.67 15.81 -40.91
C ARG A 100 41.15 16.03 -40.85
N SER A 101 40.78 17.25 -41.25
CA SER A 101 39.53 17.73 -41.89
C SER A 101 38.80 18.78 -41.02
N ALA A 102 39.13 20.07 -41.19
CA ALA A 102 38.54 21.00 -42.19
C ALA A 102 37.08 21.38 -41.81
N LEU A 103 36.89 22.48 -41.07
CA LEU A 103 36.59 23.83 -41.57
C LEU A 103 35.27 23.92 -42.36
N LEU A 104 34.20 24.32 -41.66
CA LEU A 104 33.11 25.13 -42.22
C LEU A 104 32.76 26.26 -41.20
N PRO A 105 32.46 27.49 -41.68
CA PRO A 105 32.37 28.68 -40.83
C PRO A 105 31.00 28.83 -40.15
N PRO A 106 30.92 29.49 -38.98
CA PRO A 106 29.64 29.82 -38.36
C PRO A 106 28.97 30.99 -39.09
N GLY A 107 27.80 30.73 -39.65
CA GLY A 107 26.87 31.75 -40.11
C GLY A 107 26.34 32.54 -38.91
N LYS A 108 26.48 33.86 -38.98
CA LYS A 108 25.82 34.82 -38.09
C LYS A 108 24.30 34.71 -38.30
N LEU A 109 23.57 34.25 -37.29
CA LEU A 109 22.13 34.42 -37.21
C LEU A 109 21.84 35.50 -36.17
N ASP A 110 21.47 36.66 -36.70
CA ASP A 110 20.97 37.81 -35.99
C ASP A 110 19.52 37.53 -35.58
N THR A 111 19.28 37.32 -34.29
CA THR A 111 17.93 37.31 -33.71
C THR A 111 17.87 38.25 -32.51
N SER A 112 18.06 39.54 -32.77
CA SER A 112 17.59 40.60 -31.88
C SER A 112 16.07 40.74 -32.01
N ARG A 113 15.31 39.90 -31.31
CA ARG A 113 13.87 40.10 -31.08
C ARG A 113 13.66 40.39 -29.60
N LYS A 114 13.71 41.68 -29.25
CA LYS A 114 13.28 42.20 -27.95
C LYS A 114 11.82 41.83 -27.73
N TYR A 115 11.56 40.81 -26.92
CA TYR A 115 10.26 40.61 -26.28
C TYR A 115 10.16 41.56 -25.09
N SER A 116 9.38 42.62 -25.24
CA SER A 116 8.91 43.41 -24.10
C SER A 116 7.84 42.59 -23.36
N PRO A 117 7.95 42.39 -22.04
CA PRO A 117 6.90 41.71 -21.29
C PRO A 117 5.64 42.61 -21.21
N PRO A 118 4.43 42.03 -21.23
CA PRO A 118 3.21 42.81 -21.06
C PRO A 118 3.13 43.38 -19.64
N ARG A 119 2.84 44.69 -19.56
CA ARG A 119 2.52 45.40 -18.31
C ARG A 119 1.42 44.65 -17.56
N ARG A 120 1.74 44.16 -16.36
CA ARG A 120 0.73 43.71 -15.38
C ARG A 120 -0.15 44.90 -14.99
N ALA A 121 -1.46 44.68 -15.05
CA ALA A 121 -2.45 45.59 -14.46
C ALA A 121 -2.26 45.67 -12.93
N PRO A 122 -2.51 46.84 -12.32
CA PRO A 122 -2.42 47.00 -10.87
C PRO A 122 -3.51 46.16 -10.16
N PRO A 123 -3.22 45.65 -8.95
CA PRO A 123 -4.16 44.84 -8.19
C PRO A 123 -5.38 45.68 -7.74
N PRO A 124 -6.58 45.09 -7.68
CA PRO A 124 -7.75 45.77 -7.14
C PRO A 124 -7.59 46.07 -5.65
N ALA A 125 -8.11 47.21 -5.24
CA ALA A 125 -8.03 47.73 -3.87
C ALA A 125 -8.64 46.75 -2.84
N LYS A 126 -7.93 46.59 -1.71
CA LYS A 126 -8.40 45.84 -0.53
C LYS A 126 -9.73 46.39 -0.04
N ALA A 127 -10.77 45.55 -0.06
CA ALA A 127 -12.01 45.82 0.63
C ALA A 127 -11.80 45.63 2.15
N THR A 128 -12.06 46.68 2.91
CA THR A 128 -12.02 46.70 4.37
C THR A 128 -13.20 45.92 4.93
N VAL A 129 -12.94 44.82 5.63
CA VAL A 129 -13.95 44.04 6.35
C VAL A 129 -14.28 44.77 7.67
N PRO A 130 -15.55 45.11 7.95
CA PRO A 130 -15.92 45.71 9.22
C PRO A 130 -15.93 44.67 10.35
N SER A 131 -15.38 45.07 11.51
CA SER A 131 -15.29 44.25 12.73
C SER A 131 -16.68 43.80 13.24
N PRO A 132 -16.78 42.60 13.84
CA PRO A 132 -18.04 42.09 14.38
C PRO A 132 -18.44 42.85 15.65
N LYS A 133 -19.72 43.26 15.70
CA LYS A 133 -20.34 43.86 16.88
C LYS A 133 -20.52 42.81 17.98
N THR A 134 -20.00 43.14 19.16
CA THR A 134 -20.23 42.46 20.43
C THR A 134 -21.73 42.48 20.77
N ILE A 135 -22.34 41.29 20.93
CA ILE A 135 -23.73 41.14 21.39
C ILE A 135 -23.69 40.84 22.90
N SER A 136 -24.34 41.70 23.69
CA SER A 136 -24.55 41.52 25.13
C SER A 136 -25.48 40.34 25.46
N PRO A 137 -25.27 39.64 26.58
CA PRO A 137 -26.15 38.56 27.03
C PRO A 137 -27.45 39.12 27.63
N SER A 138 -28.58 38.52 27.27
CA SER A 138 -29.90 38.76 27.89
C SER A 138 -30.07 37.95 29.18
N PRO A 139 -30.95 38.38 30.11
CA PRO A 139 -31.00 37.85 31.47
C PRO A 139 -31.77 36.52 31.59
N LEU A 140 -31.31 35.72 32.56
CA LEU A 140 -31.91 34.48 33.02
C LEU A 140 -33.37 34.65 33.47
N VAL A 141 -34.28 33.87 32.88
CA VAL A 141 -35.67 33.71 33.35
C VAL A 141 -35.75 32.43 34.20
N ALA A 142 -36.35 32.57 35.38
CA ALA A 142 -36.51 31.52 36.40
C ALA A 142 -37.42 30.35 35.95
N PRO A 143 -37.26 29.15 36.54
CA PRO A 143 -37.99 27.96 36.13
C PRO A 143 -39.42 27.94 36.68
N VAL A 144 -40.38 27.69 35.80
CA VAL A 144 -41.78 27.41 36.16
C VAL A 144 -41.91 25.92 36.49
N SER A 145 -42.35 25.64 37.72
CA SER A 145 -42.71 24.30 38.19
C SER A 145 -44.03 23.86 37.54
N LEU A 146 -43.99 22.76 36.77
CA LEU A 146 -45.18 22.09 36.25
C LEU A 146 -45.32 20.71 36.91
N SER A 147 -46.51 20.45 37.42
CA SER A 147 -46.90 19.22 38.12
C SER A 147 -46.90 17.98 37.19
N PRO A 148 -46.79 16.76 37.73
CA PRO A 148 -46.68 15.54 36.94
C PRO A 148 -48.02 15.13 36.33
N VAL A 149 -48.01 14.93 35.00
CA VAL A 149 -49.10 14.33 34.24
C VAL A 149 -49.05 12.79 34.42
N PRO A 150 -50.17 12.10 34.67
CA PRO A 150 -50.18 10.64 34.84
C PRO A 150 -49.85 9.92 33.54
N LEU A 151 -48.92 8.95 33.59
CA LEU A 151 -48.61 8.06 32.46
C LEU A 151 -49.81 7.16 32.12
N PRO A 152 -50.26 7.09 30.86
CA PRO A 152 -51.16 6.03 30.42
C PRO A 152 -50.41 4.69 30.28
N SER A 153 -51.05 3.62 30.73
CA SER A 153 -50.55 2.24 30.68
C SER A 153 -50.17 1.78 29.26
N PRO A 154 -49.19 0.87 29.11
CA PRO A 154 -48.69 0.44 27.82
C PRO A 154 -49.75 -0.34 27.05
N ARG A 155 -50.19 0.25 25.94
CA ARG A 155 -51.07 -0.41 24.96
C ARG A 155 -50.25 -1.50 24.26
N ALA A 156 -50.73 -2.74 24.33
CA ALA A 156 -50.15 -3.87 23.63
C ALA A 156 -49.94 -3.53 22.14
N GLN A 157 -48.69 -3.63 21.67
CA GLN A 157 -48.37 -3.41 20.26
C GLN A 157 -48.98 -4.55 19.43
N PRO A 158 -49.70 -4.25 18.34
CA PRO A 158 -50.17 -5.26 17.42
C PRO A 158 -48.97 -5.97 16.77
N SER A 159 -49.01 -7.30 16.74
CA SER A 159 -48.01 -8.13 16.05
C SER A 159 -47.96 -7.72 14.57
N GLN A 160 -46.90 -7.00 14.18
CA GLN A 160 -46.59 -6.77 12.78
C GLN A 160 -46.11 -8.10 12.19
N SER A 161 -47.02 -8.85 11.58
CA SER A 161 -46.66 -9.81 10.54
C SER A 161 -46.23 -9.00 9.31
N GLY A 162 -45.03 -8.44 9.38
CA GLY A 162 -44.40 -7.77 8.25
C GLY A 162 -44.20 -8.77 7.10
N PRO A 163 -44.11 -8.28 5.85
CA PRO A 163 -43.73 -9.12 4.73
C PRO A 163 -42.41 -9.85 5.05
N PRO A 164 -42.23 -11.10 4.56
CA PRO A 164 -41.02 -11.87 4.81
C PRO A 164 -39.80 -11.02 4.48
N LEU A 165 -38.91 -10.83 5.45
CA LEU A 165 -37.65 -10.12 5.26
C LEU A 165 -36.91 -10.84 4.14
N ALA A 166 -36.69 -10.13 3.03
CA ALA A 166 -35.96 -10.66 1.90
C ALA A 166 -34.56 -11.15 2.34
N PRO A 167 -34.02 -12.18 1.68
CA PRO A 167 -32.74 -12.76 2.06
C PRO A 167 -31.65 -11.69 2.06
N ARG A 168 -30.83 -11.70 3.12
CA ARG A 168 -29.66 -10.84 3.27
C ARG A 168 -28.36 -11.59 2.96
N GLU A 169 -28.47 -12.85 2.59
CA GLU A 169 -27.38 -13.76 2.28
C GLU A 169 -27.88 -14.78 1.25
N GLY A 170 -27.06 -15.05 0.23
CA GLY A 170 -27.34 -16.00 -0.84
C GLY A 170 -26.31 -15.86 -1.96
N ASN A 171 -26.07 -16.94 -2.70
CA ASN A 171 -25.15 -16.96 -3.85
C ASN A 171 -23.76 -16.38 -3.54
N GLY A 172 -23.20 -16.77 -2.39
CA GLY A 172 -21.89 -16.30 -1.94
C GLY A 172 -21.80 -14.80 -1.67
N ILE A 173 -22.93 -14.12 -1.48
CA ILE A 173 -23.03 -12.69 -1.20
C ILE A 173 -23.85 -12.49 0.07
N ARG A 174 -23.47 -11.51 0.91
CA ARG A 174 -24.28 -11.07 2.04
C ARG A 174 -24.17 -9.58 2.33
N LEU A 175 -25.19 -9.06 3.03
CA LEU A 175 -25.25 -7.69 3.51
C LEU A 175 -25.07 -7.62 5.01
N VAL A 176 -23.95 -7.07 5.48
CA VAL A 176 -23.61 -6.96 6.92
C VAL A 176 -23.76 -5.53 7.43
N GLY A 177 -24.36 -5.38 8.62
CA GLY A 177 -24.69 -4.05 9.16
C GLY A 177 -25.83 -3.36 8.41
N GLY A 178 -26.22 -2.16 8.83
CA GLY A 178 -27.37 -1.47 8.25
C GLY A 178 -28.73 -2.11 8.59
N SER A 179 -29.78 -1.69 7.89
CA SER A 179 -31.16 -2.11 8.17
C SER A 179 -31.89 -2.57 6.89
N GLY A 180 -32.73 -3.60 7.04
CA GLY A 180 -33.49 -4.17 5.92
C GLY A 180 -32.57 -4.71 4.82
N SER A 181 -32.78 -4.22 3.60
CA SER A 181 -32.04 -4.55 2.38
C SER A 181 -30.83 -3.65 2.13
N ARG A 182 -30.31 -2.99 3.17
CA ARG A 182 -29.11 -2.14 3.13
C ARG A 182 -28.03 -2.73 4.01
N GLY A 183 -26.79 -2.71 3.54
CA GLY A 183 -25.64 -3.13 4.33
C GLY A 183 -24.33 -3.08 3.55
N ARG A 184 -23.25 -3.43 4.24
CA ARG A 184 -21.94 -3.62 3.63
C ARG A 184 -21.96 -4.89 2.80
N LEU A 185 -21.46 -4.81 1.58
CA LEU A 185 -21.29 -5.95 0.71
C LEU A 185 -20.09 -6.78 1.19
N GLU A 186 -20.36 -8.04 1.49
CA GLU A 186 -19.34 -9.06 1.70
C GLU A 186 -19.60 -10.22 0.74
N VAL A 187 -18.52 -10.80 0.21
CA VAL A 187 -18.58 -11.95 -0.69
C VAL A 187 -17.79 -13.10 -0.10
N SER A 188 -18.23 -14.32 -0.38
CA SER A 188 -17.57 -15.54 0.04
C SER A 188 -16.91 -16.26 -1.12
N SER A 189 -15.88 -17.03 -0.81
CA SER A 189 -15.18 -17.89 -1.77
C SER A 189 -14.89 -19.25 -1.16
N LEU A 190 -14.87 -20.26 -2.03
CA LEU A 190 -14.37 -21.60 -1.70
C LEU A 190 -12.88 -21.76 -2.07
N ASP A 191 -12.26 -20.74 -2.67
CA ASP A 191 -10.85 -20.77 -3.03
C ASP A 191 -9.97 -20.77 -1.78
N GLY A 192 -9.30 -21.90 -1.52
CA GLY A 192 -8.61 -22.17 -0.26
C GLY A 192 -7.48 -21.20 0.13
N TRP A 193 -7.07 -20.30 -0.76
CA TRP A 193 -6.09 -19.27 -0.46
C TRP A 193 -6.67 -18.09 0.34
N LEU A 194 -7.96 -17.80 0.25
CA LEU A 194 -8.67 -16.92 1.21
C LEU A 194 -8.90 -17.63 2.53
N ASN A 195 -8.95 -18.96 2.41
CA ASN A 195 -9.20 -19.97 3.39
C ASN A 195 -8.23 -19.79 4.56
N GLU A 196 -6.96 -20.16 4.36
CA GLU A 196 -6.00 -20.63 5.39
C GLU A 196 -6.55 -21.75 6.33
N TYR A 197 -7.86 -21.76 6.53
CA TYR A 197 -8.74 -22.71 7.16
C TYR A 197 -9.28 -23.69 6.12
N GLU A 198 -9.13 -24.98 6.43
CA GLU A 198 -9.79 -26.17 5.89
C GLU A 198 -10.46 -26.05 4.51
N GLU A 199 -10.00 -26.87 3.54
CA GLU A 199 -10.63 -27.00 2.22
C GLU A 199 -12.15 -27.18 2.34
N GLY A 200 -12.92 -26.30 1.70
CA GLY A 200 -14.38 -26.27 1.79
C GLY A 200 -14.97 -25.37 2.88
N ALA A 201 -14.15 -24.68 3.69
CA ALA A 201 -14.61 -23.63 4.59
C ALA A 201 -15.01 -22.37 3.80
N VAL A 202 -16.08 -21.70 4.23
CA VAL A 202 -16.56 -20.44 3.62
C VAL A 202 -15.92 -19.27 4.38
N ALA A 203 -15.12 -18.43 3.71
CA ALA A 203 -14.67 -17.16 4.29
C ALA A 203 -15.36 -15.98 3.60
N TRP A 204 -15.93 -15.08 4.40
CA TRP A 204 -16.48 -13.81 3.94
C TRP A 204 -15.46 -12.69 4.06
N ARG A 205 -15.35 -11.89 3.00
CA ARG A 205 -14.53 -10.68 2.96
C ARG A 205 -15.37 -9.49 2.50
N PRO A 206 -15.16 -8.28 3.05
CA PRO A 206 -15.78 -7.09 2.50
C PRO A 206 -15.19 -6.73 1.15
N VAL A 207 -15.96 -6.00 0.34
CA VAL A 207 -15.50 -5.49 -0.95
C VAL A 207 -15.02 -4.05 -0.78
N CYS A 208 -13.89 -3.70 -1.39
CA CYS A 208 -13.36 -2.36 -1.37
C CYS A 208 -14.03 -1.43 -2.41
N ASN A 209 -14.36 -0.19 -2.02
CA ASN A 209 -14.99 0.81 -2.88
C ASN A 209 -13.98 1.69 -3.66
N MET A 210 -12.76 1.22 -3.93
CA MET A 210 -11.71 2.09 -4.47
C MET A 210 -11.67 2.18 -6.00
N VAL A 211 -11.87 1.08 -6.72
CA VAL A 211 -11.81 1.11 -8.19
C VAL A 211 -12.83 0.14 -8.77
N GLY A 212 -13.64 0.65 -9.71
CA GLY A 212 -14.47 -0.17 -10.60
C GLY A 212 -15.88 -0.44 -10.11
N PHE A 213 -16.10 -0.52 -8.78
CA PHE A 213 -17.43 -0.85 -8.25
C PHE A 213 -18.41 0.32 -8.42
N ASP A 214 -19.45 0.14 -9.24
CA ASP A 214 -20.48 1.14 -9.54
C ASP A 214 -21.92 0.65 -9.27
N ASP A 215 -22.92 1.42 -9.70
CA ASP A 215 -24.34 1.06 -9.52
C ASP A 215 -24.75 -0.19 -10.33
N ASN A 216 -24.06 -0.52 -11.43
CA ASN A 216 -24.30 -1.75 -12.19
C ASN A 216 -23.79 -2.96 -11.42
N ASP A 217 -22.63 -2.86 -10.77
CA ASP A 217 -22.14 -3.92 -9.89
C ASP A 217 -23.08 -4.11 -8.71
N ALA A 218 -23.53 -3.01 -8.08
CA ALA A 218 -24.53 -3.06 -7.02
C ALA A 218 -25.83 -3.72 -7.48
N GLN A 219 -26.27 -3.44 -8.71
CA GLN A 219 -27.44 -4.07 -9.34
C GLN A 219 -27.26 -5.59 -9.43
N VAL A 220 -26.12 -6.06 -9.95
CA VAL A 220 -25.82 -7.50 -10.04
C VAL A 220 -25.79 -8.17 -8.66
N MET A 221 -25.18 -7.54 -7.66
CA MET A 221 -25.14 -8.08 -6.29
C MET A 221 -26.55 -8.22 -5.70
N CYS A 222 -27.40 -7.22 -5.93
CA CYS A 222 -28.78 -7.25 -5.46
C CYS A 222 -29.63 -8.31 -6.20
N GLU A 223 -29.41 -8.51 -7.50
CA GLU A 223 -30.05 -9.59 -8.27
C GLU A 223 -29.64 -10.97 -7.75
N LEU A 224 -28.36 -11.17 -7.43
CA LEU A 224 -27.87 -12.40 -6.80
C LEU A 224 -28.46 -12.61 -5.40
N LEU A 225 -28.88 -11.57 -4.70
CA LEU A 225 -29.65 -11.67 -3.45
C LEU A 225 -31.17 -11.81 -3.67
N GLY A 226 -31.64 -11.88 -4.92
CA GLY A 226 -33.06 -12.04 -5.26
C GLY A 226 -33.86 -10.74 -5.26
N TYR A 227 -33.21 -9.58 -5.29
CA TYR A 227 -33.85 -8.28 -5.48
C TYR A 227 -33.91 -7.91 -6.97
N THR A 228 -34.73 -6.92 -7.31
CA THR A 228 -34.89 -6.46 -8.71
C THR A 228 -34.06 -5.22 -9.00
N TYR A 229 -33.72 -4.45 -7.97
CA TYR A 229 -32.97 -3.19 -8.09
C TYR A 229 -31.86 -3.15 -7.05
N GLY A 230 -30.69 -2.66 -7.45
CA GLY A 230 -29.54 -2.38 -6.58
C GLY A 230 -28.91 -1.04 -6.90
N ARG A 231 -28.35 -0.39 -5.88
CA ARG A 231 -27.53 0.82 -6.02
C ARG A 231 -26.51 0.92 -4.89
N LEU A 232 -25.49 1.74 -5.08
CA LEU A 232 -24.55 2.09 -4.04
C LEU A 232 -25.24 2.79 -2.85
N TYR A 233 -24.78 2.44 -1.65
CA TYR A 233 -25.28 2.99 -0.39
C TYR A 233 -24.12 3.37 0.52
N TYR A 234 -24.03 4.66 0.84
CA TYR A 234 -22.97 5.20 1.69
C TYR A 234 -23.52 5.63 3.05
N SER A 235 -23.07 4.96 4.11
CA SER A 235 -23.14 5.46 5.48
C SER A 235 -21.88 5.07 6.25
N ASP A 236 -21.42 5.91 7.17
CA ASP A 236 -20.21 5.63 7.96
C ASP A 236 -20.31 4.27 8.69
N GLU A 237 -21.50 3.90 9.17
CA GLU A 237 -21.76 2.60 9.83
C GLU A 237 -21.51 1.39 8.90
N VAL A 238 -21.78 1.55 7.60
CA VAL A 238 -21.67 0.49 6.60
C VAL A 238 -20.25 0.43 6.04
N VAL A 239 -19.66 1.58 5.71
CA VAL A 239 -18.44 1.66 4.90
C VAL A 239 -17.14 1.72 5.70
N ARG A 240 -17.18 1.91 7.03
CA ARG A 240 -15.97 1.98 7.90
C ARG A 240 -16.00 1.02 9.08
N ARG A 241 -16.55 -0.17 8.86
CA ARG A 241 -16.68 -1.17 9.94
C ARG A 241 -15.52 -2.15 9.90
N ALA A 242 -15.02 -2.47 11.08
CA ALA A 242 -14.09 -3.57 11.32
C ALA A 242 -14.58 -4.90 10.68
N PRO A 243 -13.66 -5.84 10.41
CA PRO A 243 -14.00 -7.18 9.94
C PRO A 243 -15.02 -7.86 10.86
N ASN A 244 -15.78 -8.80 10.31
CA ASN A 244 -16.79 -9.57 11.05
C ASN A 244 -16.36 -11.04 11.24
N ASP A 245 -17.22 -11.86 11.82
CA ASP A 245 -17.17 -13.32 12.07
C ASP A 245 -16.16 -14.23 11.32
N THR A 246 -15.84 -14.02 10.05
CA THR A 246 -14.87 -14.87 9.31
C THR A 246 -13.62 -14.13 8.81
N ALA A 247 -13.47 -12.85 9.13
CA ALA A 247 -12.33 -12.05 8.76
C ALA A 247 -11.67 -11.40 9.97
N THR A 248 -10.37 -11.18 9.86
CA THR A 248 -9.52 -10.52 10.84
C THR A 248 -8.93 -9.26 10.21
N ASP A 249 -8.29 -8.40 11.02
CA ASP A 249 -7.71 -7.15 10.50
C ASP A 249 -6.55 -7.38 9.54
N ILE A 250 -5.93 -8.56 9.56
CA ILE A 250 -4.89 -8.97 8.59
C ILE A 250 -5.49 -9.44 7.26
N ASP A 251 -6.78 -9.75 7.25
CA ASP A 251 -7.44 -10.28 6.07
C ASP A 251 -7.95 -9.17 5.17
N MET A 252 -7.19 -8.85 4.14
CA MET A 252 -7.48 -7.70 3.28
C MET A 252 -8.87 -7.79 2.59
N PRO A 253 -9.63 -6.67 2.53
CA PRO A 253 -10.81 -6.56 1.68
C PRO A 253 -10.57 -7.04 0.25
N ILE A 254 -11.62 -7.56 -0.38
CA ILE A 254 -11.60 -7.96 -1.78
C ILE A 254 -11.57 -6.71 -2.68
N GLU A 255 -10.69 -6.74 -3.67
CA GLU A 255 -10.55 -5.69 -4.66
C GLU A 255 -10.92 -6.20 -6.07
N ASN A 256 -11.25 -5.27 -6.97
CA ASN A 256 -11.55 -5.55 -8.38
C ASN A 256 -12.56 -6.69 -8.57
N LEU A 257 -13.65 -6.66 -7.80
CA LEU A 257 -14.77 -7.56 -8.00
C LEU A 257 -15.39 -7.27 -9.38
N ASP A 258 -15.42 -8.28 -10.24
CA ASP A 258 -15.92 -8.20 -11.61
C ASP A 258 -16.92 -9.33 -11.83
N CYS A 259 -18.13 -8.96 -12.24
CA CYS A 259 -19.22 -9.90 -12.50
C CYS A 259 -19.64 -9.83 -13.96
N SER A 260 -19.67 -10.97 -14.61
CA SER A 260 -20.08 -11.10 -16.01
C SER A 260 -21.24 -12.10 -16.14
N PRO A 261 -22.15 -11.91 -17.11
CA PRO A 261 -23.22 -12.87 -17.37
C PRO A 261 -22.67 -14.27 -17.72
N ASN A 262 -23.23 -15.33 -17.15
CA ASN A 262 -22.80 -16.73 -17.39
C ASN A 262 -23.00 -17.21 -18.84
N HIS A 263 -23.80 -16.49 -19.62
CA HIS A 263 -24.04 -16.76 -21.03
C HIS A 263 -23.19 -15.90 -21.97
N ALA A 264 -22.22 -15.14 -21.46
CA ALA A 264 -21.17 -14.65 -22.32
C ALA A 264 -20.56 -15.90 -23.00
N PRO A 265 -20.64 -16.04 -24.35
CA PRO A 265 -19.91 -17.11 -25.01
C PRO A 265 -18.48 -17.02 -24.48
N PRO A 266 -17.85 -18.14 -24.06
CA PRO A 266 -16.48 -18.09 -23.54
C PRO A 266 -15.73 -17.24 -24.53
N ALA A 267 -15.24 -16.07 -24.08
CA ALA A 267 -14.62 -15.11 -24.97
C ALA A 267 -13.66 -15.95 -25.78
N THR A 268 -13.99 -16.16 -27.06
CA THR A 268 -13.20 -17.04 -27.90
C THR A 268 -11.83 -16.48 -27.72
N GLU A 269 -10.92 -17.24 -27.11
CA GLU A 269 -9.52 -16.93 -27.21
C GLU A 269 -9.34 -16.80 -28.71
N VAL A 270 -9.25 -15.56 -29.18
CA VAL A 270 -8.88 -15.27 -30.55
C VAL A 270 -7.40 -15.59 -30.57
N VAL A 271 -7.13 -16.90 -30.54
CA VAL A 271 -5.96 -17.48 -31.16
C VAL A 271 -6.21 -17.19 -32.63
N ASP A 272 -5.67 -16.06 -33.10
CA ASP A 272 -5.52 -15.80 -34.51
C ASP A 272 -4.15 -16.36 -34.93
N PRO A 273 -4.07 -17.60 -35.44
CA PRO A 273 -2.81 -18.15 -35.93
C PRO A 273 -2.47 -17.68 -37.35
N THR A 274 -3.21 -16.73 -37.96
CA THR A 274 -3.11 -16.50 -39.42
C THR A 274 -3.07 -15.04 -39.92
N ALA A 275 -3.13 -14.02 -39.07
CA ALA A 275 -2.84 -12.65 -39.52
C ALA A 275 -1.32 -12.40 -39.67
N SER A 276 -0.81 -12.75 -40.85
CA SER A 276 0.54 -12.51 -41.34
C SER A 276 0.92 -11.03 -41.46
N GLY A 277 2.14 -10.67 -41.02
CA GLY A 277 2.94 -9.64 -41.71
C GLY A 277 3.71 -8.65 -40.84
N GLY A 278 4.66 -9.08 -40.01
CA GLY A 278 5.53 -8.14 -39.29
C GLY A 278 6.67 -8.75 -38.48
N ARG A 279 7.65 -9.35 -39.17
CA ARG A 279 9.05 -9.59 -38.72
C ARG A 279 9.26 -10.06 -37.27
N ARG A 280 9.02 -11.35 -37.03
CA ARG A 280 9.69 -12.10 -35.94
C ARG A 280 11.15 -12.31 -36.30
N LEU A 281 12.05 -11.63 -35.60
CA LEU A 281 13.46 -12.00 -35.48
C LEU A 281 13.54 -13.20 -34.53
N LEU A 282 13.99 -14.33 -35.09
CA LEU A 282 14.30 -15.55 -34.35
C LEU A 282 15.54 -15.30 -33.48
N LEU A 283 15.36 -15.20 -32.17
CA LEU A 283 16.38 -15.66 -31.22
C LEU A 283 15.91 -17.02 -30.66
N HIS A 284 16.40 -18.09 -31.28
CA HIS A 284 16.51 -19.39 -30.66
C HIS A 284 17.89 -19.48 -30.01
N GLY A 285 17.93 -19.50 -28.68
CA GLY A 285 19.15 -19.77 -27.92
C GLY A 285 18.99 -19.39 -26.46
N ALA A 286 19.09 -20.39 -25.57
CA ALA A 286 19.15 -20.28 -24.10
C ALA A 286 17.83 -19.92 -23.37
N ALA A 287 16.87 -20.84 -23.36
CA ALA A 287 15.72 -20.79 -22.45
C ALA A 287 15.54 -22.12 -21.72
N SER A 288 16.38 -22.38 -20.71
CA SER A 288 16.17 -23.48 -19.77
C SER A 288 16.51 -23.18 -18.29
N SER A 289 16.99 -21.97 -17.93
CA SER A 289 17.16 -21.58 -16.52
C SER A 289 16.24 -20.45 -16.03
N LEU A 290 15.66 -19.62 -16.92
CA LEU A 290 14.83 -18.45 -16.53
C LEU A 290 13.35 -18.75 -16.20
N ARG A 291 12.96 -20.02 -16.01
CA ARG A 291 11.57 -20.38 -15.66
C ARG A 291 11.26 -20.34 -14.15
N ARG A 292 12.25 -20.17 -13.27
CA ARG A 292 12.00 -20.10 -11.82
C ARG A 292 11.84 -18.68 -11.26
N ASP A 293 12.50 -17.68 -11.84
CA ASP A 293 12.48 -16.34 -11.22
C ASP A 293 11.32 -15.45 -11.68
N ARG A 294 10.63 -15.81 -12.76
CA ARG A 294 9.41 -15.09 -13.19
C ARG A 294 8.16 -15.44 -12.38
N ALA A 295 8.22 -16.49 -11.55
CA ALA A 295 7.12 -16.90 -10.67
C ALA A 295 7.01 -16.05 -9.39
N LEU A 296 8.05 -15.29 -9.03
CA LEU A 296 8.07 -14.46 -7.83
C LEU A 296 7.55 -13.03 -8.04
N LEU A 297 7.34 -12.59 -9.29
CA LEU A 297 6.68 -11.33 -9.63
C LEU A 297 5.25 -11.52 -10.17
N SER A 298 4.87 -12.76 -10.53
CA SER A 298 3.48 -13.12 -10.84
C SER A 298 2.66 -13.48 -9.58
N SER A 299 3.27 -13.39 -8.40
CA SER A 299 2.65 -13.61 -7.08
C SER A 299 1.80 -12.43 -6.58
N ALA A 300 1.78 -11.30 -7.29
CA ALA A 300 1.15 -10.05 -6.81
C ALA A 300 -0.38 -10.03 -6.91
N PHE A 301 -1.00 -10.99 -7.60
CA PHE A 301 -2.45 -11.05 -7.79
C PHE A 301 -2.99 -12.44 -7.46
N ARG A 302 -3.72 -12.54 -6.35
CA ARG A 302 -4.52 -13.73 -6.07
C ARG A 302 -5.88 -13.56 -6.72
N ARG A 303 -6.21 -14.44 -7.66
CA ARG A 303 -7.53 -14.47 -8.30
C ARG A 303 -8.42 -15.42 -7.52
N GLY A 304 -9.63 -14.99 -7.22
CA GLY A 304 -10.66 -15.80 -6.59
C GLY A 304 -11.98 -15.71 -7.33
N THR A 305 -12.86 -16.63 -7.01
CA THR A 305 -14.23 -16.74 -7.50
C THR A 305 -15.19 -16.61 -6.34
N VAL A 306 -16.29 -15.89 -6.54
CA VAL A 306 -17.36 -15.84 -5.54
C VAL A 306 -18.11 -17.17 -5.57
N ASP A 307 -18.51 -17.68 -4.40
CA ASP A 307 -19.26 -18.94 -4.25
C ASP A 307 -20.71 -18.81 -4.73
N ILE A 308 -20.86 -18.64 -6.04
CA ILE A 308 -22.13 -18.50 -6.74
C ILE A 308 -22.48 -19.86 -7.37
N PRO A 309 -23.73 -20.35 -7.26
CA PRO A 309 -24.18 -21.55 -7.94
C PRO A 309 -23.91 -21.51 -9.46
N ALA A 310 -23.53 -22.65 -10.04
CA ALA A 310 -23.18 -22.74 -11.44
C ALA A 310 -24.31 -22.36 -12.41
N ASP A 311 -25.57 -22.41 -11.96
CA ASP A 311 -26.77 -22.04 -12.70
C ASP A 311 -27.22 -20.58 -12.51
N ALA A 312 -26.50 -19.80 -11.70
CA ALA A 312 -26.80 -18.38 -11.55
C ALA A 312 -26.64 -17.62 -12.88
N PRO A 313 -27.29 -16.45 -13.05
CA PRO A 313 -27.16 -15.67 -14.29
C PRO A 313 -25.79 -15.00 -14.46
N TYR A 314 -24.97 -14.94 -13.40
CA TYR A 314 -23.67 -14.28 -13.38
C TYR A 314 -22.59 -15.18 -12.80
N ARG A 315 -21.34 -14.90 -13.19
CA ARG A 315 -20.13 -15.37 -12.55
C ARG A 315 -19.31 -14.17 -12.12
N CYS A 316 -18.91 -14.19 -10.86
CA CYS A 316 -18.12 -13.13 -10.27
C CYS A 316 -16.74 -13.65 -9.90
N GLU A 317 -15.74 -12.88 -10.28
CA GLU A 317 -14.35 -13.09 -9.92
C GLU A 317 -13.80 -11.85 -9.26
N PHE A 318 -12.71 -12.00 -8.53
CA PHE A 318 -12.03 -10.86 -7.93
C PHE A 318 -10.53 -11.07 -7.90
N TYR A 319 -9.81 -9.97 -7.71
CA TYR A 319 -8.36 -9.95 -7.68
C TYR A 319 -7.91 -9.25 -6.40
N GLN A 320 -7.35 -10.02 -5.48
CA GLN A 320 -6.69 -9.44 -4.32
C GLN A 320 -5.24 -9.12 -4.68
N ARG A 321 -4.88 -7.85 -4.59
CA ARG A 321 -3.48 -7.42 -4.65
C ARG A 321 -2.82 -7.72 -3.31
N THR A 322 -1.57 -8.17 -3.36
CA THR A 322 -0.74 -8.30 -2.15
C THR A 322 -0.37 -6.93 -1.56
N GLU A 323 -0.47 -5.86 -2.36
CA GLU A 323 -0.22 -4.49 -1.93
C GLU A 323 -1.52 -3.86 -1.41
N THR A 324 -1.46 -3.25 -0.23
CA THR A 324 -2.58 -2.72 0.54
C THR A 324 -3.18 -1.47 -0.10
N SER A 325 -3.99 -1.64 -1.17
CA SER A 325 -4.72 -0.50 -1.72
C SER A 325 -5.90 -0.13 -0.82
N CYS A 326 -6.53 -1.12 -0.17
CA CYS A 326 -7.70 -0.94 0.68
C CYS A 326 -7.63 -1.73 1.98
N ASP A 327 -7.65 -1.05 3.12
CA ASP A 327 -7.78 -1.68 4.45
C ASP A 327 -9.22 -1.51 5.00
N TYR A 328 -9.48 -2.01 6.21
CA TYR A 328 -10.76 -1.84 6.90
C TYR A 328 -11.05 -0.40 7.37
N THR A 329 -10.09 0.52 7.20
CA THR A 329 -10.25 1.97 7.50
C THR A 329 -10.75 2.75 6.27
N GLY A 330 -10.47 2.24 5.07
CA GLY A 330 -10.95 2.76 3.79
C GLY A 330 -12.45 2.53 3.56
N PRO A 331 -13.06 3.22 2.59
CA PRO A 331 -14.47 3.00 2.30
C PRO A 331 -14.67 1.60 1.70
N LEU A 332 -15.36 0.75 2.45
CA LEU A 332 -15.89 -0.52 1.97
C LEU A 332 -17.18 -0.27 1.17
N VAL A 333 -17.54 -1.19 0.28
CA VAL A 333 -18.75 -1.09 -0.54
C VAL A 333 -19.99 -1.30 0.34
N GLY A 334 -20.89 -0.34 0.33
CA GLY A 334 -22.24 -0.48 0.83
C GLY A 334 -23.23 -0.53 -0.32
N VAL A 335 -24.26 -1.37 -0.20
CA VAL A 335 -25.32 -1.49 -1.20
C VAL A 335 -26.70 -1.39 -0.56
N GLU A 336 -27.63 -0.88 -1.34
CA GLU A 336 -29.06 -0.86 -1.05
C GLU A 336 -29.79 -1.64 -2.14
N CYS A 337 -30.55 -2.66 -1.74
CA CYS A 337 -31.36 -3.46 -2.63
C CYS A 337 -32.86 -3.17 -2.46
N ALA A 338 -33.65 -3.35 -3.52
CA ALA A 338 -35.10 -3.20 -3.47
C ALA A 338 -35.81 -4.12 -4.48
N LEU A 339 -37.04 -4.52 -4.13
CA LEU A 339 -37.95 -5.23 -5.06
C LEU A 339 -38.73 -4.26 -5.96
N GLN A 340 -38.77 -2.98 -5.57
CA GLN A 340 -39.41 -1.91 -6.33
C GLN A 340 -38.34 -0.93 -6.82
N PRO A 341 -38.57 -0.23 -7.94
CA PRO A 341 -37.66 0.80 -8.42
C PRO A 341 -37.36 1.79 -7.29
N PHE A 342 -36.10 2.18 -7.15
CA PHE A 342 -35.76 3.22 -6.19
C PHE A 342 -36.53 4.50 -6.52
N PRO A 343 -37.00 5.24 -5.50
CA PRO A 343 -37.41 6.61 -5.76
C PRO A 343 -36.23 7.34 -6.43
N PRO A 344 -36.51 8.31 -7.33
CA PRO A 344 -35.47 9.13 -7.92
C PRO A 344 -34.49 9.56 -6.82
N ALA A 345 -33.19 9.38 -7.06
CA ALA A 345 -32.19 9.80 -6.10
C ALA A 345 -32.53 11.25 -5.71
N PRO A 346 -32.55 11.58 -4.40
CA PRO A 346 -32.75 12.96 -4.00
C PRO A 346 -31.77 13.81 -4.82
N PRO A 347 -32.21 14.98 -5.33
CA PRO A 347 -31.32 15.83 -6.11
C PRO A 347 -30.03 15.99 -5.31
N PRO A 348 -28.85 15.90 -5.98
CA PRO A 348 -27.58 15.99 -5.28
C PRO A 348 -27.66 17.21 -4.36
N PRO A 349 -27.26 17.06 -3.08
CA PRO A 349 -27.33 18.17 -2.14
C PRO A 349 -26.73 19.39 -2.82
N PRO A 350 -27.35 20.59 -2.70
CA PRO A 350 -26.85 21.79 -3.35
C PRO A 350 -25.36 21.86 -3.04
N SER A 351 -24.55 22.02 -4.09
CA SER A 351 -23.10 21.98 -3.97
C SER A 351 -22.72 22.84 -2.76
N PRO A 352 -22.02 22.28 -1.77
CA PRO A 352 -21.68 23.04 -0.57
C PRO A 352 -21.08 24.39 -1.00
N PRO A 353 -21.36 25.47 -0.25
CA PRO A 353 -20.77 26.78 -0.55
C PRO A 353 -19.29 26.57 -0.83
N SER A 354 -18.83 27.13 -1.96
CA SER A 354 -17.56 26.83 -2.65
C SER A 354 -16.58 26.10 -1.75
N PRO A 355 -16.19 24.85 -2.09
CA PRO A 355 -15.35 24.04 -1.21
C PRO A 355 -14.19 24.90 -0.74
N PRO A 356 -13.80 24.79 0.56
CA PRO A 356 -12.68 25.56 1.09
C PRO A 356 -11.51 25.44 0.11
N ASP A 357 -10.80 26.54 -0.11
CA ASP A 357 -9.69 26.61 -1.06
C ASP A 357 -8.88 25.31 -0.99
N ALA A 358 -8.62 24.72 -2.16
CA ALA A 358 -7.89 23.46 -2.25
C ALA A 358 -6.64 23.60 -1.37
N PRO A 359 -6.35 22.60 -0.50
CA PRO A 359 -5.16 22.67 0.31
C PRO A 359 -3.96 22.94 -0.60
N PRO A 360 -2.99 23.77 -0.17
CA PRO A 360 -1.85 24.12 -1.00
C PRO A 360 -1.21 22.85 -1.55
N ALA A 361 -0.83 22.89 -2.83
CA ALA A 361 -0.17 21.78 -3.51
C ALA A 361 0.99 21.27 -2.64
N ARG A 362 1.06 19.96 -2.43
CA ARG A 362 1.98 19.35 -1.46
C ARG A 362 3.23 18.82 -2.12
N ASP A 363 3.24 18.76 -3.45
CA ASP A 363 4.41 18.52 -4.28
C ASP A 363 5.54 19.50 -3.95
N VAL A 364 5.23 20.76 -3.59
CA VAL A 364 6.23 21.77 -3.20
C VAL A 364 7.03 21.40 -1.93
N LEU A 365 6.56 20.43 -1.14
CA LEU A 365 7.23 19.96 0.07
C LEU A 365 8.18 18.78 -0.21
N LEU A 366 8.24 18.30 -1.45
CA LEU A 366 9.13 17.24 -1.89
C LEU A 366 9.99 17.70 -3.06
N LYS A 367 11.24 17.24 -3.10
CA LYS A 367 12.03 17.21 -4.33
C LYS A 367 12.29 15.77 -4.69
N VAL A 368 12.03 15.42 -5.94
CA VAL A 368 12.15 14.05 -6.40
C VAL A 368 13.14 13.99 -7.55
N TYR A 369 14.04 13.01 -7.50
CA TYR A 369 15.11 12.82 -8.48
C TYR A 369 15.01 11.41 -9.06
N GLY A 370 15.34 11.27 -10.34
CA GLY A 370 15.19 10.02 -11.10
C GLY A 370 13.85 9.91 -11.84
N ASN A 371 13.33 8.69 -11.91
CA ASN A 371 12.22 8.33 -12.80
C ASN A 371 10.84 8.39 -12.10
N GLY A 372 10.12 9.50 -12.27
CA GLY A 372 8.76 9.65 -11.71
C GLY A 372 7.98 10.84 -12.30
N PRO A 373 6.65 10.89 -12.11
CA PRO A 373 5.86 12.04 -12.54
C PRO A 373 6.26 13.28 -11.76
N GLY A 374 6.37 14.42 -12.46
CA GLY A 374 6.84 15.66 -11.88
C GLY A 374 8.37 15.81 -11.85
N THR A 375 9.15 14.77 -12.17
CA THR A 375 10.56 14.98 -12.49
C THR A 375 10.64 15.67 -13.85
N ALA A 376 11.42 16.75 -13.94
CA ALA A 376 11.39 17.68 -15.07
C ALA A 376 11.80 17.04 -16.42
N SER A 377 12.18 15.75 -16.44
CA SER A 377 12.77 15.14 -17.63
C SER A 377 12.75 13.61 -17.69
N GLY A 378 11.97 12.89 -16.87
CA GLY A 378 11.99 11.41 -16.88
C GLY A 378 13.42 10.85 -16.83
N GLY A 379 14.30 11.56 -16.11
CA GLY A 379 15.74 11.39 -16.19
C GLY A 379 16.19 10.22 -15.33
N ASP A 380 17.36 9.69 -15.66
CA ASP A 380 18.07 8.79 -14.76
C ASP A 380 18.33 9.48 -13.40
N LEU A 381 18.48 8.66 -12.36
CA LEU A 381 19.05 9.09 -11.09
C LEU A 381 20.44 9.73 -11.29
N GLU A 382 20.89 10.56 -10.35
CA GLU A 382 22.21 11.19 -10.43
C GLU A 382 23.34 10.20 -10.71
N SER A 383 24.23 10.55 -11.64
CA SER A 383 25.13 9.57 -12.25
C SER A 383 26.17 8.97 -11.30
N ASN A 384 26.45 9.64 -10.17
CA ASN A 384 27.38 9.17 -9.16
C ASN A 384 26.72 8.34 -8.03
N LEU A 385 25.40 8.13 -8.09
CA LEU A 385 24.68 7.27 -7.15
C LEU A 385 24.64 5.81 -7.61
N CYS A 386 24.65 5.56 -8.91
CA CYS A 386 24.66 4.22 -9.48
C CYS A 386 26.05 3.88 -10.02
N VAL A 387 26.68 2.86 -9.45
CA VAL A 387 28.01 2.40 -9.89
C VAL A 387 27.83 1.50 -11.13
N PRO A 388 28.42 1.84 -12.29
CA PRO A 388 28.39 0.97 -13.45
C PRO A 388 29.00 -0.40 -13.12
N PRO A 389 28.49 -1.49 -13.71
CA PRO A 389 29.01 -2.83 -13.46
C PRO A 389 30.51 -2.88 -13.79
N ALA A 390 31.29 -3.49 -12.90
CA ALA A 390 32.71 -3.70 -13.14
C ALA A 390 32.91 -4.63 -14.34
N ALA A 391 33.92 -4.38 -15.16
CA ALA A 391 34.20 -5.19 -16.35
C ALA A 391 34.55 -6.66 -16.01
N ASP A 392 34.97 -6.90 -14.77
CA ASP A 392 35.33 -8.18 -14.18
C ASP A 392 34.29 -8.72 -13.18
N ALA A 393 33.06 -8.20 -13.20
CA ALA A 393 31.96 -8.75 -12.40
C ALA A 393 31.80 -10.26 -12.68
N GLU A 394 31.68 -11.06 -11.61
CA GLU A 394 31.51 -12.52 -11.73
C GLU A 394 30.27 -12.88 -12.55
N ASP A 395 29.21 -12.07 -12.45
CA ASP A 395 28.01 -12.12 -13.28
C ASP A 395 27.73 -10.74 -13.91
N PRO A 396 28.20 -10.51 -15.15
CA PRO A 396 27.99 -9.24 -15.85
C PRO A 396 26.52 -8.91 -16.09
N GLN A 397 25.65 -9.91 -16.23
CA GLN A 397 24.23 -9.67 -16.50
C GLN A 397 23.51 -9.21 -15.24
N ALA A 398 23.73 -9.89 -14.11
CA ALA A 398 23.15 -9.48 -12.84
C ALA A 398 23.61 -8.07 -12.44
N ALA A 399 24.89 -7.74 -12.64
CA ALA A 399 25.42 -6.42 -12.36
C ALA A 399 24.84 -5.33 -13.29
N ALA A 400 24.60 -5.65 -14.57
CA ALA A 400 23.90 -4.75 -15.48
C ALA A 400 22.44 -4.53 -15.08
N ASP A 401 21.74 -5.59 -14.66
CA ASP A 401 20.35 -5.50 -14.20
C ASP A 401 20.23 -4.68 -12.90
N GLU A 402 21.18 -4.83 -11.96
CA GLU A 402 21.26 -4.00 -10.74
C GLU A 402 21.51 -2.53 -11.08
N TYR A 403 22.42 -2.25 -12.01
CA TYR A 403 22.71 -0.89 -12.48
C TYR A 403 21.49 -0.23 -13.14
N ASP A 404 20.78 -0.96 -14.02
CA ASP A 404 19.56 -0.46 -14.66
C ASP A 404 18.42 -0.26 -13.65
N MET A 405 18.31 -1.12 -12.64
CA MET A 405 17.37 -0.95 -11.53
C MET A 405 17.69 0.32 -10.72
N CYS A 406 18.96 0.55 -10.39
CA CYS A 406 19.39 1.76 -9.69
C CYS A 406 19.10 3.02 -10.53
N ARG A 407 19.43 3.04 -11.82
CA ARG A 407 19.20 4.20 -12.69
C ARG A 407 17.72 4.55 -12.86
N SER A 408 16.87 3.53 -12.89
CA SER A 408 15.42 3.67 -12.98
C SER A 408 14.73 3.91 -11.63
N SER A 409 15.50 3.96 -10.54
CA SER A 409 14.98 4.26 -9.21
C SER A 409 14.69 5.75 -9.03
N THR A 410 14.00 6.05 -7.93
CA THR A 410 13.68 7.40 -7.49
C THR A 410 14.18 7.60 -6.08
N ARG A 411 14.76 8.77 -5.80
CA ARG A 411 15.01 9.25 -4.43
C ARG A 411 14.23 10.55 -4.20
N ALA A 412 13.95 10.85 -2.94
CA ALA A 412 13.29 12.09 -2.57
C ALA A 412 14.05 12.83 -1.47
N ASP A 413 13.98 14.16 -1.53
CA ASP A 413 14.27 15.04 -0.42
C ASP A 413 12.94 15.58 0.13
N MET A 414 12.84 15.68 1.45
CA MET A 414 11.69 16.27 2.12
C MET A 414 12.01 17.65 2.66
N LEU A 415 11.08 18.59 2.52
CA LEU A 415 11.20 19.90 3.16
C LEU A 415 11.01 19.73 4.68
N ILE A 416 12.02 20.11 5.44
CA ILE A 416 12.03 20.13 6.90
C ILE A 416 12.20 21.56 7.42
N THR A 417 11.83 21.78 8.67
CA THR A 417 12.21 22.97 9.43
C THR A 417 13.44 22.62 10.25
N GLU A 418 14.57 23.26 9.97
CA GLU A 418 15.82 23.03 10.71
C GLU A 418 15.63 23.41 12.19
N PRO A 419 15.90 22.51 13.16
CA PRO A 419 15.66 22.79 14.57
C PRO A 419 16.46 23.99 15.11
N ALA A 420 17.68 24.19 14.61
CA ALA A 420 18.58 25.23 15.10
C ALA A 420 18.24 26.63 14.55
N SER A 421 17.87 26.71 13.27
CA SER A 421 17.66 27.99 12.57
C SER A 421 16.19 28.37 12.42
N GLY A 422 15.28 27.41 12.52
CA GLY A 422 13.87 27.56 12.14
C GLY A 422 13.67 27.80 10.63
N GLN A 423 14.73 27.76 9.82
CA GLN A 423 14.64 27.91 8.38
C GLN A 423 14.20 26.60 7.73
N GLN A 424 13.50 26.72 6.61
CA GLN A 424 13.13 25.56 5.81
C GLN A 424 14.32 25.13 4.95
N ALA A 425 14.60 23.83 4.95
CA ALA A 425 15.61 23.23 4.09
C ALA A 425 15.16 21.85 3.61
N PHE A 426 15.73 21.40 2.49
CA PHE A 426 15.49 20.03 2.00
C PHE A 426 16.48 19.08 2.66
N ALA A 427 15.95 17.97 3.18
CA ALA A 427 16.72 16.88 3.76
C ALA A 427 16.61 15.62 2.90
N ALA A 428 17.74 14.98 2.64
CA ALA A 428 17.77 13.71 1.92
C ALA A 428 17.24 12.59 2.82
N LEU A 429 16.44 11.69 2.26
CA LEU A 429 15.87 10.55 2.99
C LEU A 429 16.88 9.41 3.14
N CYS A 430 17.14 9.03 4.38
CA CYS A 430 17.93 7.86 4.73
C CYS A 430 17.16 6.56 4.49
N ALA A 431 17.90 5.50 4.15
CA ALA A 431 17.33 4.17 3.96
C ALA A 431 16.65 3.63 5.23
N ILE A 432 15.62 2.82 5.01
CA ILE A 432 14.84 2.13 6.04
C ILE A 432 15.06 0.63 5.79
N ASP A 433 16.23 0.12 6.19
CA ASP A 433 16.65 -1.24 5.84
C ASP A 433 16.12 -2.30 6.83
N ASP A 434 15.78 -1.89 8.06
CA ASP A 434 15.41 -2.80 9.16
C ASP A 434 13.88 -3.01 9.31
N ASP A 435 13.06 -2.26 8.56
CA ASP A 435 11.59 -2.31 8.65
C ASP A 435 10.96 -2.14 7.25
N TYR A 436 10.65 -3.27 6.62
CA TYR A 436 10.08 -3.29 5.26
C TYR A 436 8.67 -2.70 5.20
N ASP A 437 7.86 -2.87 6.24
CA ASP A 437 6.48 -2.37 6.26
C ASP A 437 6.48 -0.83 6.38
N LEU A 438 7.37 -0.28 7.22
CA LEU A 438 7.60 1.17 7.28
C LEU A 438 8.17 1.71 5.97
N ALA A 439 9.13 1.02 5.36
CA ALA A 439 9.68 1.40 4.05
C ALA A 439 8.58 1.45 2.98
N LEU A 440 7.69 0.46 2.95
CA LEU A 440 6.58 0.39 2.01
C LEU A 440 5.54 1.49 2.27
N LEU A 441 5.23 1.78 3.54
CA LEU A 441 4.36 2.90 3.92
C LEU A 441 4.96 4.24 3.46
N VAL A 442 6.26 4.44 3.63
CA VAL A 442 6.99 5.65 3.17
C VAL A 442 6.95 5.77 1.64
N ALA A 443 7.25 4.70 0.91
CA ALA A 443 7.18 4.69 -0.56
C ALA A 443 5.77 5.04 -1.07
N ASN A 444 4.73 4.42 -0.49
CA ASN A 444 3.34 4.72 -0.81
C ASN A 444 2.97 6.17 -0.51
N THR A 445 3.41 6.71 0.63
CA THR A 445 3.16 8.08 1.05
C THR A 445 3.81 9.08 0.11
N LEU A 446 5.06 8.84 -0.29
CA LEU A 446 5.77 9.63 -1.30
C LEU A 446 5.01 9.64 -2.63
N CYS A 447 4.64 8.47 -3.16
CA CYS A 447 3.92 8.38 -4.43
C CYS A 447 2.55 9.08 -4.37
N LYS A 448 1.82 8.95 -3.26
CA LYS A 448 0.55 9.67 -3.04
C LYS A 448 0.76 11.18 -3.00
N GLN A 449 1.78 11.66 -2.28
CA GLN A 449 2.07 13.08 -2.15
C GLN A 449 2.53 13.71 -3.47
N MET A 450 3.35 13.01 -4.27
CA MET A 450 3.83 13.47 -5.58
C MET A 450 2.73 13.81 -6.58
N VAL A 451 1.56 13.19 -6.46
CA VAL A 451 0.41 13.41 -7.36
C VAL A 451 -0.72 14.17 -6.69
N ASP A 452 -0.47 14.78 -5.53
CA ASP A 452 -1.46 15.47 -4.69
C ASP A 452 -2.71 14.60 -4.42
N TYR A 453 -2.50 13.37 -3.93
CA TYR A 453 -3.61 12.47 -3.63
C TYR A 453 -4.63 13.08 -2.63
N PRO A 454 -5.95 12.93 -2.87
CA PRO A 454 -6.58 12.30 -4.03
C PRO A 454 -6.53 13.14 -5.31
N SER A 455 -5.96 12.55 -6.37
CA SER A 455 -5.91 13.16 -7.70
C SER A 455 -7.07 12.65 -8.57
N SER A 456 -7.69 13.53 -9.35
CA SER A 456 -8.70 13.12 -10.34
C SER A 456 -8.09 12.42 -11.56
N ARG A 457 -6.78 12.51 -11.77
CA ARG A 457 -6.09 12.00 -12.97
C ARG A 457 -5.78 10.50 -12.92
N TYR A 458 -5.62 9.95 -11.72
CA TYR A 458 -5.20 8.57 -11.52
C TYR A 458 -6.31 7.76 -10.85
N SER A 459 -6.48 6.51 -11.29
CA SER A 459 -7.40 5.52 -10.70
C SER A 459 -6.72 4.76 -9.57
N SER A 460 -5.42 4.49 -9.71
CA SER A 460 -4.61 3.82 -8.68
C SER A 460 -3.18 4.35 -8.68
N TYR A 461 -2.51 4.17 -7.56
CA TYR A 461 -1.10 4.46 -7.36
C TYR A 461 -0.52 3.39 -6.42
N GLY A 462 0.79 3.16 -6.49
CA GLY A 462 1.51 2.28 -5.58
C GLY A 462 2.99 2.62 -5.56
N GLY A 463 3.59 2.56 -4.38
CA GLY A 463 5.02 2.69 -4.17
C GLY A 463 5.66 1.32 -4.01
N THR A 464 6.75 1.07 -4.72
CA THR A 464 7.59 -0.11 -4.57
C THR A 464 8.90 0.32 -3.92
N VAL A 465 9.31 -0.35 -2.85
CA VAL A 465 10.64 -0.16 -2.23
C VAL A 465 11.67 -0.81 -3.13
N LEU A 466 12.75 -0.09 -3.44
CA LEU A 466 13.88 -0.60 -4.20
C LEU A 466 15.10 -0.78 -3.28
N PRO A 467 16.12 -1.54 -3.70
CA PRO A 467 17.38 -1.60 -2.95
C PRO A 467 17.90 -0.21 -2.64
N SER A 468 18.23 0.05 -1.38
CA SER A 468 18.74 1.35 -0.93
C SER A 468 20.05 1.70 -1.64
N ILE A 469 20.31 2.98 -1.86
CA ILE A 469 21.43 3.45 -2.69
C ILE A 469 22.59 3.85 -1.78
N PRO A 470 23.83 3.36 -1.99
CA PRO A 470 24.97 3.77 -1.17
C PRO A 470 25.27 5.27 -1.33
N ILE A 471 25.53 5.96 -0.22
CA ILE A 471 25.93 7.37 -0.23
C ILE A 471 27.42 7.45 -0.61
N PRO A 472 27.80 8.25 -1.62
CA PRO A 472 29.21 8.49 -1.92
C PRO A 472 29.96 9.07 -0.70
N GLU A 473 31.14 8.54 -0.39
CA GLU A 473 31.94 9.01 0.76
C GLU A 473 32.48 10.44 0.59
N ALA A 474 32.58 10.90 -0.66
CA ALA A 474 33.10 12.21 -1.01
C ALA A 474 32.20 12.90 -2.04
N ASP A 475 32.26 14.23 -2.05
CA ASP A 475 31.62 15.02 -3.10
C ASP A 475 32.22 14.70 -4.47
N PRO A 476 31.41 14.75 -5.54
CA PRO A 476 31.92 14.59 -6.89
C PRO A 476 32.92 15.71 -7.23
N PRO A 477 33.87 15.46 -8.14
CA PRO A 477 34.76 16.50 -8.67
C PRO A 477 33.98 17.71 -9.19
N ALA A 478 34.55 18.91 -9.08
CA ALA A 478 33.88 20.15 -9.49
C ALA A 478 33.55 20.21 -11.00
N ASP A 479 34.20 19.38 -11.82
CA ASP A 479 33.99 19.24 -13.26
C ASP A 479 33.01 18.10 -13.61
N ALA A 480 32.41 17.42 -12.62
CA ALA A 480 31.42 16.40 -12.87
C ALA A 480 30.15 16.99 -13.53
N LEU A 481 29.66 16.32 -14.57
CA LEU A 481 28.50 16.80 -15.34
C LEU A 481 27.21 16.52 -14.57
N PRO A 482 26.36 17.54 -14.30
CA PRO A 482 25.09 17.35 -13.61
C PRO A 482 24.10 16.50 -14.44
N PRO A 483 23.16 15.79 -13.79
CA PRO A 483 22.89 15.83 -12.35
C PRO A 483 23.81 14.90 -11.54
N VAL A 484 24.45 15.45 -10.49
CA VAL A 484 25.29 14.72 -9.53
C VAL A 484 24.82 14.97 -8.10
N PHE A 485 24.87 13.93 -7.29
CA PHE A 485 24.56 14.02 -5.86
C PHE A 485 25.78 14.54 -5.09
N VAL A 486 25.57 15.53 -4.22
CA VAL A 486 26.63 16.17 -3.42
C VAL A 486 26.30 15.95 -1.94
N PRO A 487 26.86 14.91 -1.28
CA PRO A 487 26.56 14.59 0.11
C PRO A 487 26.76 15.76 1.08
N SER A 488 27.79 16.59 0.87
CA SER A 488 28.07 17.72 1.77
C SER A 488 26.99 18.81 1.77
N ALA A 489 26.16 18.88 0.70
CA ALA A 489 25.03 19.80 0.64
C ALA A 489 23.93 19.47 1.67
N TYR A 490 23.95 18.24 2.22
CA TYR A 490 23.02 17.74 3.22
C TYR A 490 23.63 17.62 4.62
N ALA A 491 24.78 18.26 4.89
CA ALA A 491 25.34 18.29 6.23
C ALA A 491 24.28 18.77 7.25
N ASP A 492 24.00 17.93 8.27
CA ASP A 492 22.96 18.14 9.28
C ASP A 492 21.51 18.17 8.76
N LYS A 493 21.28 17.63 7.56
CA LYS A 493 19.98 17.60 6.85
C LYS A 493 19.71 16.22 6.28
N TRP A 494 19.92 15.18 7.08
CA TRP A 494 19.56 13.81 6.73
C TRP A 494 18.32 13.41 7.52
N ALA A 495 17.25 13.05 6.83
CA ALA A 495 15.99 12.69 7.48
C ALA A 495 15.83 11.16 7.51
N THR A 496 15.60 10.61 8.70
CA THR A 496 15.30 9.19 8.91
C THR A 496 13.87 9.07 9.43
N ILE A 497 12.99 8.44 8.66
CA ILE A 497 11.63 8.12 9.11
C ILE A 497 11.72 6.98 10.13
N ILE A 498 11.08 7.15 11.29
CA ILE A 498 11.10 6.19 12.41
C ILE A 498 9.72 5.63 12.73
N GLY A 499 8.67 6.08 12.04
CA GLY A 499 7.31 5.61 12.25
C GLY A 499 6.25 6.65 11.87
N GLY A 500 5.09 6.57 12.52
CA GLY A 500 3.97 7.46 12.33
C GLY A 500 3.02 7.04 11.21
N GLU A 501 1.77 7.50 11.29
CA GLU A 501 0.74 7.22 10.30
C GLU A 501 0.35 8.52 9.59
N PRO A 502 0.60 8.64 8.27
CA PRO A 502 0.19 9.81 7.52
C PRO A 502 -1.33 9.86 7.41
N ASN A 503 -1.88 11.06 7.21
CA ASN A 503 -3.32 11.22 7.05
C ASN A 503 -3.82 10.41 5.83
N PRO A 504 -4.80 9.50 5.98
CA PRO A 504 -5.19 8.60 4.90
C PRO A 504 -5.86 9.35 3.73
N ARG A 505 -6.50 10.49 4.01
CA ARG A 505 -7.12 11.34 3.00
C ARG A 505 -6.10 12.23 2.30
N TYR A 506 -5.07 12.64 3.02
CA TYR A 506 -4.16 13.71 2.62
C TYR A 506 -2.73 13.40 3.06
N PRO A 507 -2.16 12.31 2.55
CA PRO A 507 -0.89 11.80 3.01
C PRO A 507 0.23 12.78 2.64
N ALA A 508 1.08 13.06 3.61
CA ALA A 508 2.31 13.79 3.40
C ALA A 508 3.40 13.18 4.28
N LEU A 509 4.61 13.05 3.75
CA LEU A 509 5.73 12.48 4.47
C LEU A 509 6.08 13.28 5.72
N GLN A 510 5.86 14.60 5.70
CA GLN A 510 6.04 15.50 6.85
C GLN A 510 5.09 15.20 8.03
N GLN A 511 4.07 14.36 7.86
CA GLN A 511 3.17 13.93 8.93
C GLN A 511 3.68 12.69 9.67
N MET A 512 4.69 12.01 9.13
CA MET A 512 5.30 10.84 9.75
C MET A 512 6.31 11.26 10.81
N ASP A 513 6.65 10.34 11.71
CA ASP A 513 7.66 10.57 12.72
C ASP A 513 9.04 10.43 12.07
N PHE A 514 9.88 11.45 12.20
CA PHE A 514 11.23 11.43 11.66
C PHE A 514 12.23 12.11 12.58
N THR A 515 13.49 11.75 12.41
CA THR A 515 14.63 12.41 13.04
C THR A 515 15.52 13.06 11.98
N VAL A 516 16.20 14.15 12.33
CA VAL A 516 17.16 14.82 11.46
C VAL A 516 18.56 14.65 12.06
N GLY A 517 19.49 14.13 11.27
CA GLY A 517 20.86 13.83 11.68
C GLY A 517 21.93 14.48 10.81
N SER A 518 23.17 14.40 11.27
CA SER A 518 24.38 14.83 10.54
C SER A 518 24.76 13.89 9.40
N SER A 519 24.31 12.64 9.44
CA SER A 519 24.47 11.63 8.39
C SER A 519 23.36 10.57 8.48
N CYS A 520 23.22 9.76 7.44
CA CYS A 520 22.45 8.51 7.51
C CYS A 520 23.26 7.44 8.23
N ALA A 521 22.70 6.86 9.30
CA ALA A 521 23.34 5.79 10.06
C ALA A 521 23.65 4.55 9.20
N SER A 522 22.80 4.25 8.21
CA SER A 522 22.99 3.16 7.25
C SER A 522 24.08 3.46 6.21
N GLY A 523 24.46 4.73 6.01
CA GLY A 523 25.28 5.14 4.87
C GLY A 523 24.57 4.99 3.52
N ARG A 524 23.23 4.86 3.52
CA ARG A 524 22.42 4.61 2.33
C ARG A 524 21.22 5.56 2.24
N LEU A 525 20.84 5.91 1.02
CA LEU A 525 19.64 6.67 0.67
C LEU A 525 18.45 5.75 0.47
N PHE A 526 17.27 6.24 0.82
CA PHE A 526 16.00 5.58 0.49
C PHE A 526 15.74 5.63 -1.01
N ALA A 527 15.39 4.47 -1.58
CA ALA A 527 15.09 4.31 -3.00
C ALA A 527 13.71 3.69 -3.19
N TYR A 528 12.93 4.23 -4.11
CA TYR A 528 11.59 3.74 -4.40
C TYR A 528 11.24 3.93 -5.87
N LYS A 529 10.11 3.36 -6.28
CA LYS A 529 9.50 3.58 -7.58
C LYS A 529 8.00 3.75 -7.42
N CYS A 530 7.43 4.68 -8.17
CA CYS A 530 5.99 4.84 -8.20
C CYS A 530 5.37 4.25 -9.46
N THR A 531 4.28 3.52 -9.28
CA THR A 531 3.43 3.03 -10.36
C THR A 531 2.10 3.75 -10.29
N TYR A 532 1.62 4.27 -11.42
CA TYR A 532 0.34 4.97 -11.53
C TYR A 532 -0.50 4.34 -12.64
N ARG A 533 -1.81 4.26 -12.42
CA ARG A 533 -2.77 3.91 -13.46
C ARG A 533 -3.63 5.14 -13.73
N SER A 534 -3.63 5.63 -14.97
CA SER A 534 -4.58 6.67 -15.36
C SER A 534 -6.01 6.12 -15.28
N ARG A 535 -6.98 7.02 -15.09
CA ARG A 535 -8.40 6.67 -15.23
C ARG A 535 -8.74 6.34 -16.68
#